data_AF-A0A9D6DJB8-F1
#
_entry.id   AF-A0A9D6DJB8-F1
#
_cell.length_a   1.000
_cell.length_b   1.000
_cell.length_c   1.000
_cell.angle_alpha   90.00
_cell.angle_beta   90.00
_cell.angle_gamma   90.00
#
_symmetry.space_group_name_H-M   'P 1'
#
loop_
_entity.id
_entity.type
_entity.pdbx_description
1 polymer ?
#
loop_
_entity_poly.entity_id
_entity_poly.type
_entity_poly.pdbx_seq_one_letter_code
_entity_poly.pdbx_strand_id
1 'polypeptide(L)'
;MPRMIAAVAPAYWLPPVVWMAVIFGLSSDTASAEQTSRFLLPLVHWLLPWATSAQLDLLHAAARKSGHLVEYAVLAALWFRAFARGRGLAPRAASWLALAIAVVWAFVDEGHQSTLLSRNGSALDVGIDAGGAVLALAAARRGWRAALDRAAGALLWIACVGGGAALAVNVWAGVPSGALWATAPAAALLLVIRWRRAHRGS
;
A
#
# COMPACT_ATOMS: atom_id res chain seq x y z
N MET A 1 -28.48 -35.56 -7.21
CA MET A 1 -29.05 -34.66 -6.16
C MET A 1 -28.60 -33.23 -6.44
N PRO A 2 -29.47 -32.22 -6.29
CA PRO A 2 -29.33 -30.93 -6.96
C PRO A 2 -28.22 -30.09 -6.34
N ARG A 3 -27.43 -29.42 -7.21
CA ARG A 3 -26.50 -28.37 -6.83
C ARG A 3 -27.29 -27.27 -6.11
N MET A 4 -27.19 -27.22 -4.78
CA MET A 4 -27.58 -26.05 -4.01
C MET A 4 -26.83 -24.85 -4.60
N ILE A 5 -27.58 -23.91 -5.17
CA ILE A 5 -27.09 -22.58 -5.49
C ILE A 5 -26.56 -22.02 -4.17
N ALA A 6 -25.23 -21.97 -4.02
CA ALA A 6 -24.62 -21.42 -2.82
C ALA A 6 -25.13 -19.98 -2.68
N ALA A 7 -25.97 -19.74 -1.68
CA ALA A 7 -26.46 -18.41 -1.39
C ALA A 7 -25.25 -17.48 -1.29
N VAL A 8 -25.23 -16.45 -2.13
CA VAL A 8 -24.16 -15.47 -2.19
C VAL A 8 -24.18 -14.70 -0.85
N ALA A 9 -23.39 -15.15 0.13
CA ALA A 9 -23.45 -14.58 1.47
C ALA A 9 -23.06 -13.09 1.42
N PRO A 10 -23.93 -12.16 1.86
CA PRO A 10 -23.69 -10.71 1.75
C PRO A 10 -22.37 -10.25 2.35
N ALA A 11 -21.88 -10.95 3.38
CA ALA A 11 -20.62 -10.67 4.08
C ALA A 11 -19.37 -10.69 3.17
N TYR A 12 -19.42 -11.36 2.01
CA TYR A 12 -18.32 -11.34 1.04
C TYR A 12 -18.33 -10.11 0.13
N TRP A 13 -19.52 -9.61 -0.19
CA TRP A 13 -19.74 -8.60 -1.24
C TRP A 13 -19.95 -7.20 -0.69
N LEU A 14 -20.45 -7.09 0.55
CA LEU A 14 -20.63 -5.81 1.20
C LEU A 14 -19.29 -5.08 1.43
N PRO A 15 -18.21 -5.72 1.94
CA PRO A 15 -16.96 -5.00 2.19
C PRO A 15 -16.33 -4.31 0.96
N PRO A 16 -16.18 -4.94 -0.22
CA PRO A 16 -15.65 -4.23 -1.38
C PRO A 16 -16.55 -3.08 -1.83
N VAL A 17 -17.88 -3.23 -1.75
CA VAL A 17 -18.82 -2.16 -2.11
C VAL A 17 -18.74 -0.97 -1.14
N VAL A 18 -18.66 -1.24 0.16
CA VAL A 18 -18.43 -0.19 1.17
C VAL A 18 -17.09 0.51 0.92
N TRP A 19 -16.05 -0.26 0.58
CA TRP A 19 -14.74 0.30 0.28
C TRP A 19 -14.75 1.18 -0.97
N MET A 20 -15.52 0.83 -2.00
CA MET A 20 -15.73 1.70 -3.17
C MET A 20 -16.36 3.05 -2.76
N ALA A 21 -17.33 3.05 -1.86
CA ALA A 21 -17.90 4.29 -1.33
C ALA A 21 -16.89 5.11 -0.50
N VAL A 22 -16.02 4.43 0.26
CA VAL A 22 -14.91 5.08 0.97
C VAL A 22 -13.96 5.77 -0.01
N ILE A 23 -13.50 5.08 -1.06
CA ILE A 23 -12.64 5.66 -2.10
C ILE A 23 -13.31 6.89 -2.72
N PHE A 24 -14.57 6.75 -3.14
CA PHE A 24 -15.30 7.86 -3.75
C PHE A 24 -15.38 9.10 -2.83
N GLY A 25 -15.58 8.89 -1.53
CA GLY A 25 -15.56 9.97 -0.53
C GLY A 25 -14.17 10.58 -0.34
N LEU A 26 -13.12 9.77 -0.26
CA LEU A 26 -11.72 10.22 -0.17
C LEU A 26 -11.24 10.93 -1.45
N SER A 27 -11.89 10.67 -2.57
CA SER A 27 -11.62 11.34 -3.84
C SER A 27 -12.40 12.64 -4.02
N SER A 28 -13.23 13.03 -3.06
CA SER A 28 -13.92 14.33 -3.06
C SER A 28 -13.06 15.46 -2.46
N ASP A 29 -13.55 16.70 -2.55
CA ASP A 29 -12.86 17.89 -2.01
C ASP A 29 -12.61 17.83 -0.49
N THR A 30 -13.35 17.00 0.25
CA THR A 30 -13.14 16.83 1.70
C THR A 30 -11.77 16.26 2.05
N ALA A 31 -11.14 15.55 1.10
CA ALA A 31 -9.79 15.02 1.21
C ALA A 31 -8.88 15.61 0.11
N SER A 32 -9.14 16.87 -0.28
CA SER A 32 -8.28 17.62 -1.20
C SER A 32 -6.85 17.77 -0.66
N ALA A 33 -5.91 18.11 -1.56
CA ALA A 33 -4.52 18.39 -1.21
C ALA A 33 -4.42 19.42 -0.08
N GLU A 34 -5.25 20.45 -0.14
CA GLU A 34 -5.26 21.53 0.83
C GLU A 34 -5.71 21.04 2.22
N GLN A 35 -6.70 20.15 2.28
CA GLN A 35 -7.14 19.60 3.57
C GLN A 35 -6.12 18.61 4.14
N THR A 36 -5.52 17.74 3.32
CA THR A 36 -4.52 16.79 3.84
C THR A 36 -3.24 17.49 4.26
N SER A 37 -2.80 18.52 3.53
CA SER A 37 -1.57 19.26 3.86
C SER A 37 -1.65 19.96 5.21
N ARG A 38 -2.83 20.48 5.59
CA ARG A 38 -3.06 21.14 6.89
C ARG A 38 -2.74 20.25 8.09
N PHE A 39 -2.88 18.92 7.95
CA PHE A 39 -2.59 17.97 9.01
C PHE A 39 -1.25 17.24 8.81
N LEU A 40 -0.92 16.85 7.58
CA LEU A 40 0.29 16.10 7.28
C LEU A 40 1.56 16.97 7.32
N LEU A 41 1.54 18.17 6.75
CA LEU A 41 2.74 19.00 6.66
C LEU A 41 3.30 19.41 8.02
N PRO A 42 2.50 19.80 9.03
CA PRO A 42 3.04 20.10 10.36
C PRO A 42 3.74 18.89 11.00
N LEU A 43 3.18 17.68 10.84
CA LEU A 43 3.78 16.45 11.36
C LEU A 43 5.09 16.12 10.63
N VAL A 44 5.10 16.23 9.30
CA VAL A 44 6.30 15.96 8.49
C VAL A 44 7.38 17.00 8.78
N HIS A 45 7.04 18.28 8.94
CA HIS A 45 8.00 19.31 9.30
C HIS A 45 8.52 19.15 10.73
N TRP A 46 7.68 18.70 11.67
CA TRP A 46 8.15 18.33 13.01
C TRP A 46 9.17 17.17 12.97
N LEU A 47 8.96 16.18 12.09
CA LEU A 47 9.90 15.06 11.89
C LEU A 47 11.17 15.47 11.12
N LEU A 48 11.03 16.36 10.15
CA LEU A 48 12.09 16.81 9.24
C LEU A 48 12.16 18.34 9.24
N PRO A 49 12.62 18.96 10.35
CA PRO A 49 12.63 20.42 10.49
C PRO A 49 13.58 21.11 9.50
N TRP A 50 14.55 20.37 8.97
CA TRP A 50 15.48 20.82 7.93
C TRP A 50 14.94 20.72 6.50
N ALA A 51 13.74 20.16 6.29
CA ALA A 51 13.18 20.00 4.95
C ALA A 51 12.70 21.33 4.38
N THR A 52 13.03 21.60 3.12
CA THR A 52 12.55 22.78 2.38
C THR A 52 11.06 22.65 2.03
N SER A 53 10.39 23.77 1.73
CA SER A 53 8.99 23.76 1.29
C SER A 53 8.76 22.83 0.09
N ALA A 54 9.63 22.88 -0.92
CA ALA A 54 9.57 21.98 -2.07
C ALA A 54 9.71 20.49 -1.70
N GLN A 55 10.55 20.16 -0.71
CA GLN A 55 10.68 18.78 -0.22
C GLN A 55 9.42 18.33 0.52
N LEU A 56 8.83 19.20 1.34
CA LEU A 56 7.58 18.95 2.05
C LEU A 56 6.41 18.72 1.09
N ASP A 57 6.31 19.53 0.03
CA ASP A 57 5.29 19.37 -1.02
C ASP A 57 5.46 18.04 -1.77
N LEU A 58 6.70 17.67 -2.10
CA LEU A 58 7.00 16.39 -2.74
C LEU A 58 6.64 15.19 -1.83
N LEU A 59 6.99 15.26 -0.55
CA LEU A 59 6.63 14.25 0.46
C LEU A 59 5.11 14.10 0.58
N HIS A 60 4.40 15.22 0.61
CA HIS A 60 2.96 15.22 0.69
C HIS A 60 2.31 14.65 -0.59
N ALA A 61 2.80 15.01 -1.76
CA ALA A 61 2.35 14.41 -3.03
C ALA A 61 2.62 12.90 -3.08
N ALA A 62 3.80 12.46 -2.62
CA ALA A 62 4.15 11.05 -2.53
C ALA A 62 3.26 10.29 -1.53
N ALA A 63 2.93 10.90 -0.38
CA ALA A 63 2.03 10.33 0.60
C ALA A 63 0.62 10.12 0.01
N ARG A 64 0.11 11.10 -0.73
CA ARG A 64 -1.20 11.00 -1.40
C ARG A 64 -1.23 9.90 -2.47
N LYS A 65 -0.22 9.85 -3.34
CA LYS A 65 -0.08 8.75 -4.33
C LYS A 65 0.04 7.38 -3.68
N SER A 66 0.69 7.31 -2.51
CA SER A 66 0.77 6.07 -1.73
C SER A 66 -0.58 5.69 -1.11
N GLY A 67 -1.40 6.67 -0.72
CA GLY A 67 -2.78 6.47 -0.28
C GLY A 67 -3.62 5.79 -1.37
N HIS A 68 -3.64 6.36 -2.56
CA HIS A 68 -4.31 5.80 -3.75
C HIS A 68 -3.85 4.37 -4.07
N LEU A 69 -2.53 4.14 -4.08
CA LEU A 69 -1.96 2.79 -4.24
C LEU A 69 -2.52 1.80 -3.20
N VAL A 70 -2.65 2.21 -1.93
CA VAL A 70 -3.17 1.37 -0.84
C VAL A 70 -4.68 1.17 -0.97
N GLU A 71 -5.44 2.20 -1.30
CA GLU A 71 -6.89 2.14 -1.50
C GLU A 71 -7.26 1.08 -2.54
N TYR A 72 -6.59 1.09 -3.70
CA TYR A 72 -6.86 0.14 -4.76
C TYR A 72 -6.26 -1.25 -4.49
N ALA A 73 -5.17 -1.34 -3.73
CA ALA A 73 -4.68 -2.62 -3.20
C ALA A 73 -5.73 -3.30 -2.29
N VAL A 74 -6.33 -2.54 -1.37
CA VAL A 74 -7.40 -3.04 -0.49
C VAL A 74 -8.64 -3.42 -1.30
N LEU A 75 -9.05 -2.57 -2.24
CA LEU A 75 -10.21 -2.83 -3.12
C LEU A 75 -10.05 -4.16 -3.87
N ALA A 76 -8.90 -4.37 -4.52
CA ALA A 76 -8.63 -5.58 -5.28
C ALA A 76 -8.55 -6.82 -4.37
N ALA A 77 -7.99 -6.70 -3.17
CA ALA A 77 -7.96 -7.79 -2.19
C ALA A 77 -9.37 -8.20 -1.71
N LEU A 78 -10.25 -7.22 -1.48
CA LEU A 78 -11.63 -7.45 -1.07
C LEU A 78 -12.45 -8.11 -2.18
N TRP A 79 -12.32 -7.64 -3.43
CA TRP A 79 -12.96 -8.27 -4.59
C TRP A 79 -12.42 -9.67 -4.86
N PHE A 80 -11.10 -9.87 -4.75
CA PHE A 80 -10.50 -11.20 -4.86
C PHE A 80 -11.08 -12.16 -3.83
N ARG A 81 -11.18 -11.72 -2.57
CA ARG A 81 -11.81 -12.51 -1.50
C ARG A 81 -13.26 -12.84 -1.84
N ALA A 82 -14.03 -11.86 -2.34
CA ALA A 82 -15.43 -12.05 -2.70
C ALA A 82 -15.60 -13.11 -3.81
N PHE A 83 -14.79 -13.05 -4.85
CA PHE A 83 -14.84 -14.02 -5.95
C PHE A 83 -14.30 -15.40 -5.57
N ALA A 84 -13.15 -15.45 -4.92
CA ALA A 84 -12.50 -16.71 -4.57
C ALA A 84 -13.29 -17.48 -3.50
N ARG A 85 -13.83 -16.80 -2.48
CA ARG A 85 -14.55 -17.47 -1.37
C ARG A 85 -16.06 -17.42 -1.53
N GLY A 86 -16.61 -16.30 -2.02
CA GLY A 86 -18.05 -16.14 -2.17
C GLY A 86 -18.64 -16.86 -3.40
N ARG A 87 -17.88 -16.97 -4.50
CA ARG A 87 -18.28 -17.77 -5.69
C ARG A 87 -17.49 -19.05 -5.88
N GLY A 88 -16.42 -19.28 -5.12
CA GLY A 88 -15.55 -20.46 -5.31
C GLY A 88 -14.74 -20.42 -6.62
N LEU A 89 -14.49 -19.25 -7.20
CA LEU A 89 -13.73 -19.16 -8.45
C LEU A 89 -12.26 -19.54 -8.23
N ALA A 90 -11.65 -20.12 -9.27
CA ALA A 90 -10.22 -20.39 -9.28
C ALA A 90 -9.43 -19.08 -9.03
N PRO A 91 -8.32 -19.08 -8.27
CA PRO A 91 -7.59 -17.86 -7.91
C PRO A 91 -7.19 -16.99 -9.09
N ARG A 92 -6.86 -17.59 -10.24
CA ARG A 92 -6.53 -16.85 -11.47
C ARG A 92 -7.74 -16.08 -12.01
N ALA A 93 -8.91 -16.72 -12.08
CA ALA A 93 -10.14 -16.08 -12.55
C ALA A 93 -10.61 -14.99 -11.58
N ALA A 94 -10.57 -15.27 -10.27
CA ALA A 94 -10.89 -14.29 -9.23
C ALA A 94 -9.98 -13.06 -9.30
N SER A 95 -8.69 -13.24 -9.59
CA SER A 95 -7.74 -12.14 -9.73
C SER A 95 -8.06 -11.25 -10.93
N TRP A 96 -8.34 -11.85 -12.10
CA TRP A 96 -8.67 -11.07 -13.29
C TRP A 96 -9.97 -10.27 -13.15
N LEU A 97 -11.00 -10.85 -12.53
CA LEU A 97 -12.24 -10.13 -12.25
C LEU A 97 -12.04 -9.00 -11.24
N ALA A 98 -11.29 -9.25 -10.16
CA ALA A 98 -10.97 -8.23 -9.18
C ALA A 98 -10.15 -7.08 -9.79
N LEU A 99 -9.18 -7.38 -10.65
CA LEU A 99 -8.39 -6.38 -11.36
C LEU A 99 -9.26 -5.56 -12.31
N ALA A 100 -10.12 -6.22 -13.09
CA ALA A 100 -11.01 -5.53 -14.03
C ALA A 100 -11.93 -4.54 -13.29
N ILE A 101 -12.51 -4.95 -12.15
CA ILE A 101 -13.34 -4.06 -11.34
C ILE A 101 -12.51 -2.90 -10.76
N ALA A 102 -11.32 -3.18 -10.23
CA ALA A 102 -10.46 -2.13 -9.68
C ALA A 102 -10.07 -1.09 -10.75
N VAL A 103 -9.71 -1.53 -11.95
CA VAL A 103 -9.36 -0.63 -13.08
C VAL A 103 -10.56 0.17 -13.54
N VAL A 104 -11.74 -0.46 -13.70
CA VAL A 104 -12.97 0.27 -14.02
C VAL A 104 -13.29 1.31 -12.95
N TRP A 105 -13.13 0.95 -11.67
CA TRP A 105 -13.36 1.88 -10.58
C TRP A 105 -12.34 3.01 -10.55
N ALA A 106 -11.08 2.78 -10.94
CA ALA A 106 -10.07 3.83 -11.10
C ALA A 106 -10.48 4.84 -12.18
N PHE A 107 -11.00 4.37 -13.32
CA PHE A 107 -11.55 5.29 -14.33
C PHE A 107 -12.77 6.07 -13.84
N VAL A 108 -13.67 5.43 -13.09
CA VAL A 108 -14.84 6.12 -12.51
C VAL A 108 -14.39 7.19 -11.52
N ASP A 109 -13.44 6.85 -10.64
CA ASP A 109 -12.93 7.77 -9.65
C ASP A 109 -12.20 8.95 -10.29
N GLU A 110 -11.34 8.69 -11.26
CA GLU A 110 -10.65 9.72 -12.06
C GLU A 110 -11.65 10.63 -12.79
N GLY A 111 -12.68 10.05 -13.37
CA GLY A 111 -13.77 10.79 -14.01
C GLY A 111 -14.50 11.70 -13.02
N HIS A 112 -14.81 11.21 -11.82
CA HIS A 112 -15.40 12.01 -10.76
C HIS A 112 -14.46 13.14 -10.31
N GLN A 113 -13.18 12.85 -10.09
CA GLN A 113 -12.19 13.86 -9.71
C GLN A 113 -12.04 14.95 -10.77
N SER A 114 -12.14 14.61 -12.06
CA SER A 114 -12.06 15.58 -13.16
C SER A 114 -13.21 16.60 -13.17
N THR A 115 -14.28 16.36 -12.42
CA THR A 115 -15.38 17.32 -12.23
C THR A 115 -15.10 18.35 -11.13
N LEU A 116 -14.07 18.15 -10.32
CA LEU A 116 -13.69 19.04 -9.23
C LEU A 116 -12.69 20.08 -9.73
N LEU A 117 -12.97 21.37 -9.50
CA LEU A 117 -12.09 22.48 -9.92
C LEU A 117 -10.69 22.40 -9.29
N SER A 118 -10.55 21.68 -8.18
CA SER A 118 -9.30 21.49 -7.45
C SER A 118 -8.39 20.39 -8.03
N ARG A 119 -8.88 19.62 -9.03
CA ARG A 119 -8.18 18.46 -9.58
C ARG A 119 -8.16 18.46 -11.10
N ASN A 120 -7.02 18.07 -11.67
CA ASN A 120 -6.89 17.79 -13.10
C ASN A 120 -6.76 16.30 -13.28
N GLY A 121 -7.59 15.73 -14.17
CA GLY A 121 -7.56 14.31 -14.41
C GLY A 121 -6.26 13.84 -15.07
N SER A 122 -5.75 12.66 -14.70
CA SER A 122 -4.46 12.10 -15.11
C SER A 122 -4.52 10.59 -15.32
N ALA A 123 -4.16 10.13 -16.51
CA ALA A 123 -4.00 8.71 -16.81
C ALA A 123 -2.91 8.02 -15.96
N LEU A 124 -1.96 8.79 -15.41
CA LEU A 124 -0.95 8.25 -14.50
C LEU A 124 -1.55 7.84 -13.16
N ASP A 125 -2.61 8.51 -12.69
CA ASP A 125 -3.23 8.20 -11.40
C ASP A 125 -4.00 6.89 -11.49
N VAL A 126 -4.73 6.67 -12.59
CA VAL A 126 -5.31 5.35 -12.94
C VAL A 126 -4.23 4.25 -13.01
N GLY A 127 -3.05 4.57 -13.52
CA GLY A 127 -1.91 3.65 -13.57
C GLY A 127 -1.38 3.27 -12.18
N ILE A 128 -1.29 4.24 -11.26
CA ILE A 128 -0.89 4.02 -9.87
C ILE A 128 -1.91 3.12 -9.17
N ASP A 129 -3.20 3.42 -9.32
CA ASP A 129 -4.30 2.65 -8.74
C ASP A 129 -4.28 1.19 -9.22
N ALA A 130 -4.13 1.00 -10.53
CA ALA A 130 -3.98 -0.33 -11.12
C ALA A 130 -2.74 -1.05 -10.58
N GLY A 131 -1.63 -0.34 -10.36
CA GLY A 131 -0.42 -0.87 -9.74
C GLY A 131 -0.68 -1.42 -8.35
N GLY A 132 -1.42 -0.69 -7.51
CA GLY A 132 -1.83 -1.12 -6.18
C GLY A 132 -2.65 -2.41 -6.22
N ALA A 133 -3.64 -2.46 -7.11
CA ALA A 133 -4.45 -3.65 -7.35
C ALA A 133 -3.60 -4.86 -7.77
N VAL A 134 -2.67 -4.70 -8.73
CA VAL A 134 -1.79 -5.77 -9.19
C VAL A 134 -0.92 -6.30 -8.06
N LEU A 135 -0.32 -5.43 -7.24
CA LEU A 135 0.51 -5.82 -6.10
C LEU A 135 -0.29 -6.67 -5.09
N ALA A 136 -1.49 -6.22 -4.74
CA ALA A 136 -2.37 -6.94 -3.84
C ALA A 136 -2.74 -8.33 -4.37
N LEU A 137 -3.12 -8.43 -5.64
CA LEU A 137 -3.50 -9.70 -6.26
C LEU A 137 -2.31 -10.66 -6.38
N ALA A 138 -1.13 -10.13 -6.69
CA ALA A 138 0.12 -10.88 -6.74
C ALA A 138 0.49 -11.47 -5.36
N ALA A 139 0.24 -10.72 -4.29
CA ALA A 139 0.41 -11.18 -2.91
C ALA A 139 -0.68 -12.20 -2.51
N ALA A 140 -1.95 -11.94 -2.86
CA ALA A 140 -3.06 -12.83 -2.58
C ALA A 140 -2.86 -14.23 -3.20
N ARG A 141 -2.41 -14.29 -4.46
CA ARG A 141 -2.13 -15.54 -5.18
C ARG A 141 -1.02 -16.37 -4.57
N ARG A 142 -0.04 -15.73 -3.92
CA ARG A 142 1.11 -16.38 -3.27
C ARG A 142 0.88 -16.63 -1.78
N GLY A 143 -0.27 -16.21 -1.25
CA GLY A 143 -0.62 -16.25 0.17
C GLY A 143 -0.10 -15.02 0.92
N TRP A 144 -1.02 -14.32 1.60
CA TRP A 144 -0.73 -13.09 2.34
C TRP A 144 0.37 -13.26 3.38
N ARG A 145 0.39 -14.37 4.11
CA ARG A 145 1.43 -14.65 5.12
C ARG A 145 2.83 -14.67 4.50
N ALA A 146 2.99 -15.39 3.39
CA ALA A 146 4.27 -15.47 2.70
C ALA A 146 4.65 -14.14 2.03
N ALA A 147 3.68 -13.36 1.55
CA ALA A 147 3.94 -12.03 1.00
C ALA A 147 4.42 -11.05 2.09
N LEU A 148 3.71 -10.99 3.22
CA LEU A 148 4.08 -10.15 4.37
C LEU A 148 5.43 -10.56 4.96
N ASP A 149 5.70 -11.85 5.05
CA ASP A 149 6.96 -12.36 5.56
C ASP A 149 8.15 -11.98 4.67
N ARG A 150 7.99 -12.07 3.34
CA ARG A 150 9.00 -11.59 2.37
C ARG A 150 9.18 -10.07 2.44
N ALA A 151 8.09 -9.30 2.53
CA ALA A 151 8.15 -7.85 2.64
C ALA A 151 8.88 -7.41 3.92
N ALA A 152 8.55 -8.03 5.06
CA ALA A 152 9.25 -7.79 6.32
C ALA A 152 10.74 -8.13 6.22
N GLY A 153 11.09 -9.27 5.59
CA GLY A 153 12.49 -9.62 5.33
C GLY A 153 13.22 -8.58 4.46
N ALA A 154 12.60 -8.12 3.38
CA ALA A 154 13.16 -7.10 2.49
C ALA A 154 13.37 -5.77 3.22
N LEU A 155 12.40 -5.32 4.02
CA LEU A 155 12.52 -4.09 4.81
C LEU A 155 13.66 -4.18 5.83
N LEU A 156 13.82 -5.33 6.49
CA LEU A 156 14.94 -5.55 7.42
C LEU A 156 16.28 -5.52 6.69
N TRP A 157 16.37 -6.09 5.48
CA TRP A 157 17.58 -6.00 4.65
C TRP A 157 17.89 -4.56 4.23
N ILE A 158 16.89 -3.81 3.79
CA ILE A 158 17.05 -2.39 3.43
C ILE A 158 17.51 -1.60 4.66
N ALA A 159 16.89 -1.79 5.81
CA ALA A 159 17.27 -1.13 7.06
C ALA A 159 18.69 -1.50 7.50
N CYS A 160 19.07 -2.78 7.36
CA CYS A 160 20.40 -3.27 7.71
C CYS A 160 21.47 -2.71 6.78
N VAL A 161 21.30 -2.86 5.47
CA VAL A 161 22.29 -2.46 4.46
C VAL A 161 22.34 -0.94 4.32
N GLY A 162 21.18 -0.31 4.15
CA GLY A 162 21.07 1.15 4.02
C GLY A 162 21.48 1.86 5.30
N GLY A 163 21.03 1.37 6.46
CA GLY A 163 21.44 1.92 7.76
C GLY A 163 22.93 1.72 8.04
N GLY A 164 23.49 0.56 7.68
CA GLY A 164 24.93 0.29 7.79
C GLY A 164 25.78 1.17 6.87
N ALA A 165 25.35 1.39 5.63
CA ALA A 165 26.02 2.31 4.71
C ALA A 165 25.96 3.76 5.21
N ALA A 166 24.80 4.21 5.68
CA ALA A 166 24.64 5.55 6.26
C ALA A 166 25.52 5.73 7.51
N LEU A 167 25.61 4.71 8.37
CA LEU A 167 26.53 4.70 9.52
C LEU A 167 27.99 4.86 9.07
N ALA A 168 28.43 4.10 8.07
CA ALA A 168 29.80 4.17 7.57
C ALA A 168 30.15 5.56 7.02
N VAL A 169 29.24 6.16 6.24
CA VAL A 169 29.39 7.52 5.71
C VAL A 169 29.46 8.55 6.85
N ASN A 170 28.57 8.46 7.82
CA ASN A 170 28.55 9.38 8.96
C ASN A 170 29.82 9.27 9.81
N VAL A 171 30.31 8.06 10.08
CA VAL A 171 31.57 7.83 10.79
C VAL A 171 32.74 8.44 10.02
N TRP A 172 32.80 8.22 8.71
CA TRP A 172 33.84 8.79 7.85
C TRP A 172 33.79 10.32 7.80
N ALA A 173 32.60 10.91 7.77
CA ALA A 173 32.39 12.35 7.72
C ALA A 173 32.43 13.04 9.10
N GLY A 174 32.57 12.30 10.21
CA GLY A 174 32.54 12.85 11.57
C GLY A 174 31.16 13.35 12.01
N VAL A 175 30.07 12.90 11.37
CA VAL A 175 28.70 13.32 11.67
C VAL A 175 28.05 12.36 12.67
N PRO A 176 27.35 12.85 13.72
CA PRO A 176 26.64 11.99 14.66
C PRO A 176 25.55 11.14 13.97
N SER A 177 25.55 9.83 14.20
CA SER A 177 24.59 8.91 13.56
C SER A 177 23.29 8.68 14.33
N GLY A 178 23.19 9.18 15.57
CA GLY A 178 21.97 9.12 16.39
C GLY A 178 21.35 7.72 16.47
N ALA A 179 20.07 7.61 16.12
CA ALA A 179 19.29 6.38 16.20
C ALA A 179 19.80 5.25 15.27
N LEU A 180 20.59 5.56 14.24
CA LEU A 180 21.13 4.55 13.32
C LEU A 180 22.01 3.52 14.05
N TRP A 181 22.69 3.93 15.12
CA TRP A 181 23.47 3.03 15.98
C TRP A 181 22.63 1.91 16.61
N ALA A 182 21.32 2.14 16.79
CA ALA A 182 20.40 1.14 17.32
C ALA A 182 19.64 0.41 16.20
N THR A 183 19.14 1.15 15.21
CA THR A 183 18.21 0.60 14.21
C THR A 183 18.89 -0.34 13.22
N ALA A 184 20.13 -0.05 12.77
CA ALA A 184 20.82 -0.92 11.82
C ALA A 184 21.26 -2.26 12.46
N PRO A 185 21.90 -2.29 13.66
CA PRO A 185 22.19 -3.56 14.34
C PRO A 185 20.93 -4.34 14.75
N ALA A 186 19.86 -3.66 15.15
CA ALA A 186 18.59 -4.33 15.45
C ALA A 186 18.00 -5.02 14.21
N ALA A 187 18.06 -4.38 13.04
CA ALA A 187 17.64 -5.00 11.79
C ALA A 187 18.48 -6.25 11.46
N ALA A 188 19.81 -6.17 11.63
CA ALA A 188 20.71 -7.31 11.46
C ALA A 188 20.38 -8.48 12.40
N LEU A 189 20.14 -8.19 13.69
CA LEU A 189 19.77 -9.19 14.68
C LEU A 189 18.45 -9.89 14.33
N LEU A 190 17.43 -9.12 13.92
CA LEU A 190 16.14 -9.67 13.50
C LEU A 190 16.28 -10.56 12.25
N LEU A 191 17.16 -10.22 11.30
CA LEU A 191 17.48 -11.08 10.17
C LEU A 191 18.10 -12.41 10.62
N VAL A 192 19.05 -12.39 11.56
CA VAL A 192 19.65 -13.61 12.12
C VAL A 192 18.61 -14.47 12.84
N ILE A 193 17.73 -13.86 13.65
CA ILE A 193 16.65 -14.58 14.33
C ILE A 193 15.71 -15.25 13.30
N ARG A 194 15.34 -14.52 12.25
CA ARG A 194 14.48 -15.04 11.17
C ARG A 194 15.15 -16.20 10.44
N TRP A 195 16.43 -16.05 10.09
CA TRP A 195 17.22 -17.12 9.48
C TRP A 195 17.28 -18.36 10.37
N ARG A 196 17.58 -18.20 11.67
CA ARG A 196 17.63 -19.32 12.63
C ARG A 196 16.28 -20.02 12.77
N ARG A 197 15.16 -19.29 12.81
CA ARG A 197 13.82 -19.89 12.89
C ARG A 197 13.49 -20.72 11.64
N ALA A 198 13.90 -20.26 10.45
CA ALA A 198 13.68 -20.98 9.21
C ALA A 198 14.44 -22.33 9.13
N HIS A 199 15.60 -22.43 9.79
CA HIS A 199 16.47 -23.62 9.75
C HIS A 199 16.36 -24.52 11.00
N ARG A 200 15.44 -24.21 11.94
CA ARG A 200 15.18 -25.02 13.14
C ARG A 200 13.99 -25.98 12.99
N GLY A 201 13.25 -25.89 11.89
CA GLY A 201 12.06 -26.70 11.62
C GLY A 201 12.22 -27.69 10.45
N SER A 202 13.46 -27.93 10.02
CA SER A 202 13.85 -28.87 8.96
C SER A 202 14.60 -30.06 9.55
#